data_AF-A0AAV1SH93-F1
#
_entry.id   AF-A0AAV1SH93-F1
#
_cell.length_a   1.000
_cell.length_b   1.000
_cell.length_c   1.000
_cell.angle_alpha   90.00
_cell.angle_beta   90.00
_cell.angle_gamma   90.00
#
_symmetry.space_group_name_H-M   'P 1'
#
loop_
_entity.id
_entity.type
_entity.pdbx_description
1 polymer ?
#
loop_
_entity_poly.entity_id
_entity_poly.type
_entity_poly.pdbx_seq_one_letter_code
_entity_poly.pdbx_strand_id
1 'polypeptide(L)'
;MARSLEPLVVGKVIGDVLDPFNPSAEFTVSYGSKRVANGCDIKPSSAAQKPHVQLLGSALSSDLYTLPLIGIHRYAFALFKQKGALMGSSRAADARANFNTRQFAAQNELGLPVAAVYFNSQKESAVRKN
;
A
#
# COMPACT_ATOMS: atom_id res chain seq x y z
N MET A 1 22.52 -8.48 -8.66
CA MET A 1 21.40 -9.09 -9.42
C MET A 1 20.30 -8.06 -9.58
N ALA A 2 19.93 -7.71 -10.80
CA ALA A 2 18.75 -6.88 -11.05
C ALA A 2 17.50 -7.66 -10.60
N ARG A 3 16.65 -7.05 -9.77
CA ARG A 3 15.38 -7.66 -9.37
C ARG A 3 14.41 -7.58 -10.55
N SER A 4 13.82 -8.70 -10.96
CA SER A 4 12.84 -8.71 -12.06
C SER A 4 11.64 -7.83 -11.72
N LEU A 5 11.24 -6.97 -12.66
CA LEU A 5 10.03 -6.14 -12.58
C LEU A 5 8.79 -6.90 -13.06
N GLU A 6 8.97 -8.07 -13.68
CA GLU A 6 7.85 -8.84 -14.25
C GLU A 6 6.72 -9.07 -13.25
N PRO A 7 6.95 -9.41 -11.96
CA PRO A 7 5.86 -9.58 -11.02
C PRO A 7 5.04 -8.30 -10.79
N LEU A 8 5.68 -7.13 -10.86
CA LEU A 8 5.00 -5.84 -10.71
C LEU A 8 4.17 -5.47 -11.95
N VAL A 9 4.62 -5.89 -13.14
CA VAL A 9 3.89 -5.73 -14.41
C VAL A 9 2.71 -6.70 -14.48
N VAL A 10 2.93 -7.99 -14.18
CA VAL A 10 1.89 -9.03 -14.14
C VAL A 10 0.82 -8.69 -13.10
N GLY A 11 1.24 -8.23 -11.91
CA GLY A 11 0.35 -7.73 -10.87
C GLY A 11 -0.30 -6.38 -11.18
N LYS A 12 -0.01 -5.77 -12.34
CA LYS A 12 -0.44 -4.44 -12.79
C LYS A 12 -0.16 -3.30 -11.81
N VAL A 13 0.82 -3.48 -10.90
CA VAL A 13 1.29 -2.39 -10.03
C VAL A 13 2.01 -1.35 -10.87
N ILE A 14 2.89 -1.81 -11.76
CA ILE A 14 3.35 -1.01 -12.89
C ILE A 14 2.20 -0.96 -13.89
N GLY A 15 1.81 0.24 -14.30
CA GLY A 15 0.61 0.48 -15.11
C GLY A 15 -0.49 1.15 -14.29
N ASP A 16 -0.98 0.52 -13.21
CA ASP A 16 -2.06 1.12 -12.41
C ASP A 16 -1.53 2.18 -11.45
N VAL A 17 -0.41 1.91 -10.76
CA VAL A 17 0.10 2.71 -9.63
C VAL A 17 1.41 3.42 -9.96
N LEU A 18 2.34 2.71 -10.62
CA LEU A 18 3.70 3.17 -10.90
C LEU A 18 4.00 3.14 -12.40
N ASP A 19 4.94 3.98 -12.83
CA ASP A 19 5.56 3.86 -14.15
C ASP A 19 6.73 2.87 -14.12
N PRO A 20 7.12 2.28 -15.28
CA PRO A 20 8.30 1.44 -15.37
C PRO A 20 9.55 2.17 -14.86
N PHE A 21 10.39 1.48 -14.09
CA PHE A 21 11.59 2.05 -13.46
C PHE A 21 12.71 1.01 -13.40
N ASN A 22 13.96 1.41 -13.22
CA ASN A 22 15.08 0.49 -13.02
C ASN A 22 15.41 0.33 -11.52
N PRO A 23 15.19 -0.84 -10.90
CA PRO A 23 15.47 -1.04 -9.48
C PRO A 23 16.94 -0.77 -9.15
N SER A 24 17.17 0.10 -8.17
CA SER A 24 18.53 0.53 -7.77
C SER A 24 18.78 0.47 -6.27
N ALA A 25 17.79 0.03 -5.47
CA ALA A 25 17.90 -0.10 -4.03
C ALA A 25 17.38 -1.45 -3.54
N GLU A 26 17.99 -1.99 -2.49
CA GLU A 26 17.44 -3.11 -1.75
C GLU A 26 16.31 -2.63 -0.83
N PHE A 27 15.12 -3.17 -1.06
CA PHE A 27 13.93 -2.89 -0.28
C PHE A 27 13.26 -4.20 0.13
N THR A 28 12.98 -4.36 1.42
CA THR A 28 12.35 -5.55 2.00
C THR A 28 11.29 -5.10 2.99
N VAL A 29 10.09 -5.66 2.87
CA VAL A 29 8.96 -5.41 3.77
C VAL A 29 8.60 -6.73 4.45
N SER A 30 8.23 -6.69 5.73
CA SER A 30 7.81 -7.89 6.48
C SER A 30 6.72 -7.56 7.49
N TYR A 31 5.75 -8.46 7.64
CA TYR A 31 4.74 -8.45 8.70
C TYR A 31 5.01 -9.61 9.66
N GLY A 32 5.46 -9.30 10.89
CA GLY A 32 5.94 -10.30 11.83
C GLY A 32 7.11 -11.10 11.23
N SER A 33 7.02 -12.43 11.25
CA SER A 33 8.00 -13.31 10.60
C SER A 33 7.80 -13.45 9.07
N LYS A 34 6.72 -12.91 8.50
CA LYS A 34 6.39 -13.08 7.09
C LYS A 34 6.97 -11.96 6.24
N ARG A 35 7.97 -12.29 5.41
CA ARG A 35 8.50 -11.37 4.40
C ARG A 35 7.52 -11.21 3.24
N VAL A 36 7.28 -9.96 2.83
CA VAL A 36 6.47 -9.61 1.66
C VAL A 36 7.27 -9.97 0.40
N ALA A 37 6.63 -10.70 -0.50
CA ALA A 37 7.10 -11.00 -1.83
C ALA A 37 6.00 -10.61 -2.82
N ASN A 38 6.38 -10.23 -4.04
CA ASN A 38 5.42 -9.75 -5.04
C ASN A 38 4.29 -10.77 -5.27
N GLY A 39 3.05 -10.30 -5.08
CA GLY A 39 1.85 -11.09 -5.29
C GLY A 39 1.54 -12.11 -4.19
N CYS A 40 2.32 -12.17 -3.11
CA CYS A 40 1.99 -13.06 -2.00
C CYS A 40 0.69 -12.63 -1.32
N ASP A 41 -0.07 -13.59 -0.82
CA ASP A 41 -1.27 -13.28 -0.04
C ASP A 41 -0.92 -13.04 1.42
N ILE A 42 -1.35 -11.91 1.95
CA ILE A 42 -1.26 -11.61 3.38
C ILE A 42 -2.67 -11.44 3.90
N LYS A 43 -3.04 -12.29 4.85
CA LYS A 43 -4.32 -12.21 5.53
C LYS A 43 -4.43 -10.86 6.24
N PRO A 44 -5.59 -10.17 6.18
CA PRO A 44 -5.83 -8.98 6.97
C PRO A 44 -5.46 -9.16 8.44
N SER A 45 -5.81 -10.31 9.05
CA SER A 45 -5.43 -10.69 10.42
C SER A 45 -3.91 -10.72 10.70
N SER A 46 -3.08 -10.99 9.70
CA SER A 46 -1.61 -10.98 9.83
C SER A 46 -1.00 -9.56 9.70
N ALA A 47 -1.78 -8.61 9.17
CA ALA A 47 -1.46 -7.17 9.14
C ALA A 47 -2.22 -6.39 10.25
N ALA A 48 -2.86 -7.11 11.18
CA ALA A 48 -3.77 -6.55 12.18
C ALA A 48 -3.08 -6.27 13.52
N GLN A 49 -2.64 -5.04 13.72
CA GLN A 49 -2.98 -4.38 14.98
C GLN A 49 -4.38 -3.76 14.81
N LYS A 50 -5.18 -3.85 15.88
CA LYS A 50 -6.63 -4.10 15.83
C LYS A 50 -7.47 -2.81 15.71
N PRO A 51 -8.72 -2.89 15.26
CA PRO A 51 -9.74 -2.35 16.15
C PRO A 51 -10.75 -3.41 16.60
N HIS A 52 -11.01 -3.38 17.91
CA HIS A 52 -12.25 -3.88 18.48
C HIS A 52 -13.34 -2.85 18.15
N VAL A 53 -14.33 -3.24 17.36
CA VAL A 53 -15.41 -2.34 16.95
C VAL A 53 -16.58 -2.51 17.91
N GLN A 54 -16.78 -1.50 18.76
CA GLN A 54 -18.03 -1.28 19.48
C GLN A 54 -18.43 0.17 19.21
N LEU A 55 -19.45 0.37 18.37
CA LEU A 55 -19.95 1.69 18.03
C LEU A 55 -20.92 2.13 19.12
N LEU A 56 -20.47 2.99 20.03
CA LEU A 56 -21.36 3.84 20.83
C LEU A 56 -21.14 5.29 20.37
N GLY A 57 -21.76 5.64 19.25
CA GLY A 57 -21.80 7.00 18.74
C GLY A 57 -23.10 7.67 19.18
N SER A 58 -23.01 8.85 19.77
CA SER A 58 -24.17 9.76 19.85
C SER A 58 -24.69 10.00 18.43
N ALA A 59 -26.02 10.03 18.27
CA ALA A 59 -26.73 10.14 16.99
C ALA A 59 -26.47 11.44 16.18
N LEU A 60 -25.41 12.18 16.52
CA LEU A 60 -25.07 13.51 16.00
C LEU A 60 -23.74 13.58 15.23
N SER A 61 -22.96 12.50 15.08
CA SER A 61 -21.78 12.50 14.20
C SER A 61 -22.11 11.93 12.81
N SER A 62 -21.75 12.69 11.77
CA SER A 62 -21.98 12.40 10.36
C SER A 62 -20.76 11.75 9.66
N ASP A 63 -19.95 10.97 10.40
CA ASP A 63 -18.74 10.38 9.86
C ASP A 63 -19.02 9.06 9.12
N LEU A 64 -18.59 8.96 7.86
CA LEU A 64 -18.74 7.77 7.01
C LEU A 64 -17.38 7.09 6.76
N TYR A 65 -17.29 5.80 7.07
CA TYR A 65 -16.10 4.97 6.80
C TYR A 65 -16.41 3.91 5.74
N THR A 66 -15.55 3.75 4.74
CA THR A 66 -15.69 2.71 3.71
C THR A 66 -14.61 1.63 3.88
N LEU A 67 -15.04 0.41 4.18
CA LEU A 67 -14.27 -0.81 3.95
C LEU A 67 -14.72 -1.36 2.58
N PRO A 68 -13.81 -1.59 1.63
CA PRO A 68 -14.21 -2.25 0.39
C PRO A 68 -14.70 -3.67 0.71
N LEU A 69 -15.97 -3.94 0.37
CA LEU A 69 -16.67 -5.16 0.80
C LEU A 69 -16.33 -6.41 -0.06
N ILE A 70 -15.72 -6.24 -1.23
CA ILE A 70 -15.65 -7.28 -2.27
C ILE A 70 -14.29 -7.23 -3.00
N GLY A 71 -13.66 -8.40 -3.18
CA GLY A 71 -12.51 -8.60 -4.06
C GLY A 71 -11.15 -8.69 -3.37
N ILE A 72 -10.12 -8.88 -4.20
CA ILE A 72 -8.71 -8.96 -3.79
C ILE A 72 -8.10 -7.56 -3.96
N HIS A 73 -7.54 -7.02 -2.89
CA HIS A 73 -6.86 -5.74 -2.87
C HIS A 73 -5.35 -5.93 -2.98
N ARG A 74 -4.70 -5.08 -3.79
CA ARG A 74 -3.25 -5.00 -3.91
C ARG A 74 -2.74 -3.89 -3.00
N TYR A 75 -1.82 -4.24 -2.10
CA TYR A 75 -1.13 -3.30 -1.23
C TYR A 75 0.29 -3.12 -1.76
N ALA A 76 0.56 -1.99 -2.41
CA ALA A 76 1.84 -1.69 -3.02
C ALA A 76 2.66 -0.74 -2.15
N PHE A 77 3.93 -1.09 -1.96
CA PHE A 77 4.95 -0.24 -1.35
C PHE A 77 5.90 0.24 -2.44
N ALA A 78 6.14 1.54 -2.51
CA ALA A 78 7.07 2.16 -3.44
C ALA A 78 8.09 3.01 -2.67
N LEU A 79 9.37 2.81 -2.96
CA LEU A 79 10.48 3.54 -2.37
C LEU A 79 11.00 4.56 -3.39
N PHE A 80 11.13 5.81 -2.98
CA PHE A 80 11.66 6.90 -3.81
C PHE A 80 12.90 7.50 -3.17
N LYS A 81 13.85 7.96 -4.01
CA LYS A 81 15.04 8.69 -3.56
C LYS A 81 14.74 10.19 -3.55
N GLN A 82 14.91 10.84 -2.40
CA GLN A 82 14.76 12.28 -2.29
C GLN A 82 16.02 13.00 -2.81
N LYS A 83 15.86 14.13 -3.50
CA LYS A 83 16.98 14.92 -4.06
C LYS A 83 17.79 15.68 -3.00
N GLY A 84 17.26 15.83 -1.79
CA GLY A 84 17.92 16.48 -0.64
C GLY A 84 17.08 16.34 0.62
N ALA A 85 17.60 16.81 1.75
CA ALA A 85 16.78 16.97 2.97
C ALA A 85 15.62 17.92 2.63
N LEU A 86 14.38 17.46 2.83
CA LEU A 86 13.20 18.28 2.60
C LEU A 86 13.24 19.51 3.54
N MET A 87 13.76 20.64 3.06
CA MET A 87 13.65 21.94 3.71
C MET A 87 12.24 22.52 3.49
N GLY A 88 11.24 21.75 3.92
CA GLY A 88 9.83 22.05 3.74
C GLY A 88 9.03 20.81 4.07
N SER A 89 8.01 20.96 4.92
CA SER A 89 7.10 19.89 5.31
C SER A 89 6.70 19.11 4.06
N SER A 90 7.05 17.81 3.97
CA SER A 90 6.48 16.93 2.95
C SER A 90 4.98 17.17 2.99
N ARG A 91 4.37 17.65 1.90
CA ARG A 91 2.92 17.81 1.87
C ARG A 91 2.34 16.42 1.94
N ALA A 92 2.01 15.98 3.15
CA ALA A 92 1.28 14.75 3.38
C ALA A 92 -0.03 14.86 2.60
N ALA A 93 -0.46 13.75 2.01
CA ALA A 93 -1.74 13.74 1.33
C ALA A 93 -2.85 14.11 2.32
N ASP A 94 -3.64 15.13 1.99
CA ASP A 94 -4.73 15.61 2.83
C ASP A 94 -5.84 14.54 3.02
N ALA A 95 -5.90 13.56 2.12
CA ALA A 95 -6.83 12.44 2.17
C ALA A 95 -6.18 11.11 1.76
N ARG A 96 -6.67 10.02 2.35
CA ARG A 96 -6.26 8.64 2.01
C ARG A 96 -6.94 8.13 0.73
N ALA A 97 -8.18 8.56 0.48
CA ALA A 97 -8.93 8.18 -0.71
C ALA A 97 -8.39 8.92 -1.94
N ASN A 98 -8.40 8.25 -3.10
CA ASN A 98 -7.95 8.81 -4.38
C ASN A 98 -6.50 9.31 -4.38
N PHE A 99 -5.67 8.84 -3.45
CA PHE A 99 -4.24 9.12 -3.47
C PHE A 99 -3.61 8.59 -4.77
N ASN A 100 -2.87 9.44 -5.47
CA ASN A 100 -2.19 9.09 -6.70
C ASN A 100 -0.66 9.18 -6.51
N THR A 101 0.00 8.02 -6.55
CA THR A 101 1.45 7.92 -6.31
C THR A 101 2.27 8.67 -7.35
N ARG A 102 1.85 8.68 -8.63
CA ARG A 102 2.55 9.40 -9.70
C ARG A 102 2.48 10.92 -9.50
N GLN A 103 1.28 11.42 -9.19
CA GLN A 103 1.08 12.84 -8.92
C GLN A 103 1.87 13.28 -7.67
N PHE A 104 1.86 12.46 -6.62
CA PHE A 104 2.65 12.72 -5.42
C PHE A 104 4.16 12.78 -5.73
N ALA A 105 4.67 11.83 -6.51
CA ALA A 105 6.09 11.81 -6.90
C ALA A 105 6.47 13.03 -7.75
N ALA A 106 5.60 13.46 -8.67
CA ALA A 106 5.82 14.64 -9.49
C ALA A 106 5.84 15.93 -8.63
N GLN A 107 4.87 16.11 -7.74
CA GLN A 107 4.75 17.30 -6.89
C GLN A 107 5.91 17.46 -5.90
N ASN A 108 6.53 16.36 -5.48
CA ASN A 108 7.66 16.36 -4.54
C ASN A 108 9.01 16.13 -5.24
N GLU A 109 9.03 16.18 -6.58
CA GLU A 109 10.22 15.95 -7.41
C GLU A 109 11.00 14.68 -7.08
N LEU A 110 10.29 13.60 -6.75
CA LEU A 110 10.89 12.33 -6.34
C LEU A 110 11.43 11.50 -7.52
N GLY A 111 10.99 11.82 -8.74
CA GLY A 111 11.32 11.04 -9.93
C GLY A 111 10.69 9.65 -9.91
N LEU A 112 11.34 8.69 -10.56
CA LEU A 112 10.91 7.29 -10.59
C LEU A 112 11.24 6.58 -9.26
N PRO A 113 10.45 5.56 -8.87
CA PRO A 113 10.78 4.75 -7.72
C PRO A 113 12.11 4.01 -7.93
N VAL A 114 12.83 3.76 -6.83
CA VAL A 114 14.08 3.00 -6.81
C VAL A 114 13.88 1.54 -6.40
N ALA A 115 12.72 1.22 -5.82
CA ALA A 115 12.25 -0.12 -5.53
C ALA A 115 10.72 -0.14 -5.30
N ALA A 116 10.10 -1.29 -5.51
CA ALA A 116 8.70 -1.52 -5.15
C ALA A 116 8.45 -3.00 -4.82
N VAL A 117 7.44 -3.25 -3.99
CA VAL A 117 6.92 -4.59 -3.69
C VAL A 117 5.43 -4.52 -3.39
N TYR A 118 4.66 -5.56 -3.67
CA TYR A 118 3.24 -5.60 -3.29
C TYR A 118 2.81 -6.96 -2.75
N PHE A 119 1.71 -6.97 -1.99
CA PHE A 119 0.99 -8.18 -1.62
C PHE A 119 -0.50 -8.06 -1.95
N ASN A 120 -1.18 -9.19 -1.99
CA ASN A 120 -2.62 -9.30 -2.15
C ASN A 120 -3.28 -9.56 -0.80
N SER A 121 -4.45 -9.00 -0.59
CA SER A 121 -5.24 -9.27 0.60
C SER A 121 -6.73 -9.18 0.30
N GLN A 122 -7.50 -10.09 0.90
CA GLN A 122 -8.94 -10.17 0.71
C GLN A 122 -9.62 -10.33 2.07
N LYS A 123 -10.89 -9.94 2.15
CA LYS A 123 -11.70 -10.11 3.37
C LYS A 123 -11.69 -11.57 3.81
N GLU A 124 -11.39 -11.81 5.09
CA GLU A 124 -11.49 -13.14 5.67
C GLU A 124 -12.97 -13.52 5.83
N SER A 125 -13.33 -14.71 5.35
CA SER A 125 -14.66 -15.28 5.61
C SER A 125 -14.77 -15.63 7.09
N ALA A 126 -15.86 -15.22 7.73
CA ALA A 126 -16.13 -15.62 9.11
C ALA A 126 -16.31 -17.14 9.17
N VAL A 127 -15.45 -17.82 9.93
CA VAL A 127 -15.64 -19.24 10.25
C VAL A 127 -16.94 -19.34 11.04
N ARG A 128 -17.97 -19.97 10.47
CA ARG A 128 -19.13 -20.41 11.24
C ARG A 128 -18.66 -21.53 12.16
N LYS A 129 -18.65 -21.29 13.47
CA LYS A 129 -18.57 -22.37 14.46
C LYS A 129 -19.92 -23.07 14.43
N ASN A 130 -19.92 -24.35 14.04
CA ASN A 130 -21.05 -25.25 14.22
C ASN A 130 -21.21 -25.59 15.70
#